data_AF-A0A3R7VNK7-F1
#
_entry.id   AF-A0A3R7VNK7-F1
#
_cell.length_a   1.000
_cell.length_b   1.000
_cell.length_c   1.000
_cell.angle_alpha   90.00
_cell.angle_beta   90.00
_cell.angle_gamma   90.00
#
_symmetry.space_group_name_H-M   'P 1'
#
loop_
_entity.id
_entity.type
_entity.pdbx_description
1 polymer ?
#
loop_
_entity_poly.entity_id
_entity_poly.type
_entity_poly.pdbx_seq_one_letter_code
_entity_poly.pdbx_strand_id
1 'polypeptide(L)'
;MAGGGTAEAMKISDVFIVVGISILVGGFIMHAWVSSEQYNFEEAEQEIMEKSFVLFKNDEVEIEISAPQEHSVFVGIYSEGETLELDPDVESSGFVDGSVLVYTLSAKSSGEYLVFIQFDGNNGNKSNSSGEILIDVERSLLIDFIVYPIGAISLAFGIHKRKEEKSTETIDAEID
;
A
#
# COMPACT_ATOMS: atom_id res chain seq x y z
N MET A 1 1.61 -39.58 39.67
CA MET A 1 0.71 -38.57 39.08
C MET A 1 1.23 -38.24 37.69
N ALA A 2 0.62 -38.81 36.65
CA ALA A 2 0.87 -38.39 35.27
C ALA A 2 -0.52 -38.10 34.69
N GLY A 3 -0.95 -36.85 34.86
CA GLY A 3 -2.17 -36.32 34.27
C GLY A 3 -1.99 -36.11 32.76
N GLY A 4 -1.77 -37.21 32.04
CA GLY A 4 -1.81 -37.23 30.59
C GLY A 4 -3.27 -37.22 30.14
N GLY A 5 -3.93 -36.07 30.28
CA GLY A 5 -5.18 -35.83 29.55
C GLY A 5 -4.85 -35.96 28.07
N THR A 6 -5.38 -37.00 27.43
CA THR A 6 -5.37 -37.10 25.98
C THR A 6 -6.18 -35.93 25.46
N ALA A 7 -5.50 -34.84 25.07
CA ALA A 7 -6.16 -33.72 24.41
C ALA A 7 -6.94 -34.30 23.23
N GLU A 8 -8.24 -34.01 23.20
CA GLU A 8 -9.12 -34.45 22.13
C GLU A 8 -8.50 -34.04 20.79
N ALA A 9 -8.34 -34.99 19.87
CA ALA A 9 -7.68 -34.74 18.60
C ALA A 9 -8.44 -33.63 17.87
N MET A 10 -7.78 -32.50 17.62
CA MET A 10 -8.42 -31.35 16.99
C MET A 10 -9.03 -31.77 15.67
N LYS A 11 -10.33 -31.51 15.50
CA LYS A 11 -11.03 -31.85 14.27
C LYS A 11 -10.38 -31.09 13.12
N ILE A 12 -10.14 -31.80 12.04
CA ILE A 12 -9.51 -31.23 10.84
C ILE A 12 -10.35 -30.09 10.25
N SER A 13 -11.67 -30.07 10.50
CA SER A 13 -12.53 -28.92 10.18
C SER A 13 -12.08 -27.63 10.87
N ASP A 14 -11.73 -27.67 12.15
CA ASP A 14 -11.27 -26.51 12.92
C ASP A 14 -9.92 -26.00 12.39
N VAL A 15 -9.02 -26.89 11.93
CA VAL A 15 -7.75 -26.51 11.27
C VAL A 15 -8.04 -25.63 10.04
N PHE A 16 -8.90 -26.10 9.13
CA PHE A 16 -9.18 -25.40 7.89
C PHE A 16 -9.94 -24.09 8.09
N ILE A 17 -10.81 -24.02 9.11
CA ILE A 17 -11.48 -22.77 9.50
C ILE A 17 -10.46 -21.75 10.00
N VAL A 18 -9.58 -22.14 10.94
CA VAL A 18 -8.57 -21.23 11.51
C VAL A 18 -7.58 -20.77 10.43
N VAL A 19 -7.10 -21.69 9.60
CA VAL A 19 -6.19 -21.37 8.49
C VAL A 19 -6.87 -20.45 7.48
N GLY A 20 -8.11 -20.76 7.07
CA GLY A 20 -8.87 -19.94 6.13
C GLY A 20 -9.07 -18.51 6.62
N ILE A 21 -9.49 -18.33 7.88
CA ILE A 21 -9.65 -17.00 8.50
C ILE A 21 -8.30 -16.29 8.60
N SER A 22 -7.25 -16.97 9.01
CA SER A 22 -5.91 -16.37 9.15
C SER A 22 -5.38 -15.85 7.82
N ILE A 23 -5.60 -16.61 6.74
CA ILE A 23 -5.22 -16.21 5.37
C ILE A 23 -6.02 -14.97 4.94
N LEU A 24 -7.34 -14.95 5.16
CA LEU A 24 -8.20 -13.81 4.81
C LEU A 24 -7.81 -12.54 5.58
N VAL A 25 -7.57 -12.65 6.89
CA VAL A 25 -7.15 -11.54 7.74
C VAL A 25 -5.75 -11.06 7.35
N GLY A 26 -4.82 -11.98 7.11
CA GLY A 26 -3.48 -11.65 6.64
C GLY A 26 -3.49 -10.90 5.30
N GLY A 27 -4.31 -11.35 4.34
CA GLY A 27 -4.51 -10.67 3.06
C GLY A 27 -5.05 -9.24 3.23
N PHE A 28 -6.03 -9.05 4.13
CA PHE A 28 -6.57 -7.72 4.42
C PHE A 28 -5.51 -6.77 5.02
N ILE A 29 -4.70 -7.27 5.97
CA ILE A 29 -3.62 -6.48 6.59
C ILE A 29 -2.57 -6.10 5.56
N MET A 30 -2.15 -7.04 4.70
CA MET A 30 -1.17 -6.77 3.64
C MET A 30 -1.68 -5.71 2.66
N HIS A 31 -2.97 -5.76 2.30
CA HIS A 31 -3.56 -4.78 1.40
C HIS A 31 -3.68 -3.39 2.03
N ALA A 32 -3.87 -3.31 3.35
CA ALA A 32 -3.88 -2.05 4.09
C ALA A 32 -2.46 -1.53 4.42
N TRP A 33 -1.41 -2.32 4.16
CA TRP A 33 -0.01 -1.95 4.40
C TRP A 33 0.58 -1.22 3.19
N VAL A 34 -0.12 -0.19 2.70
CA VAL A 34 0.47 0.79 1.79
C VAL A 34 1.04 1.92 2.64
N SER A 35 2.32 2.24 2.44
CA SER A 35 2.99 3.29 3.20
C SER A 35 3.16 4.51 2.30
N SER A 36 2.51 5.61 2.68
CA SER A 36 2.90 6.91 2.18
C SER A 36 4.19 7.35 2.87
N GLU A 37 5.02 8.10 2.15
CA GLU A 37 6.18 8.76 2.71
C GLU A 37 5.96 10.27 2.71
N GLN A 38 6.24 10.91 3.84
CA GLN A 38 6.20 12.36 3.98
C GLN A 38 7.63 12.90 4.09
N TYR A 39 7.92 13.91 3.29
CA TYR A 39 9.17 14.66 3.32
C TYR A 39 8.90 16.12 3.62
N ASN A 40 9.59 16.67 4.62
CA ASN A 40 9.51 18.07 4.97
C ASN A 40 10.86 18.72 4.67
N PHE A 41 10.84 19.86 4.02
CA PHE A 41 12.02 20.67 3.79
C PHE A 41 11.95 21.99 4.56
N GLU A 42 13.10 22.44 5.06
CA GLU A 42 13.23 23.67 5.84
C GLU A 42 14.49 24.44 5.42
N GLU A 43 14.31 25.71 5.06
CA GLU A 43 15.33 26.75 4.90
C GLU A 43 16.45 26.45 3.87
N ALA A 44 16.15 25.79 2.75
CA ALA A 44 17.11 25.57 1.66
C ALA A 44 16.94 26.58 0.50
N GLU A 45 18.07 27.09 -0.03
CA GLU A 45 18.10 27.97 -1.21
C GLU A 45 17.65 27.25 -2.49
N GLN A 46 17.97 25.96 -2.59
CA GLN A 46 17.53 25.03 -3.63
C GLN A 46 17.57 23.64 -3.00
N GLU A 47 16.48 22.91 -3.12
CA GLU A 47 16.40 21.54 -2.61
C GLU A 47 16.03 20.61 -3.75
N ILE A 48 16.87 19.58 -3.94
CA ILE A 48 16.62 18.49 -4.87
C ILE A 48 16.39 17.27 -4.01
N MET A 49 15.17 16.73 -4.11
CA MET A 49 14.82 15.45 -3.51
C MET A 49 14.87 14.40 -4.61
N GLU A 50 15.62 13.33 -4.37
CA GLU A 50 15.70 12.17 -5.26
C GLU A 50 15.21 10.94 -4.51
N LYS A 51 14.26 10.22 -5.10
CA LYS A 51 13.72 9.00 -4.52
C LYS A 51 13.51 7.94 -5.59
N SER A 52 14.04 6.75 -5.31
CA SER A 52 13.86 5.57 -6.17
C SER A 52 12.73 4.70 -5.63
N PHE A 53 11.86 4.27 -6.54
CA PHE A 53 10.78 3.33 -6.31
C PHE A 53 10.91 2.16 -7.27
N VAL A 54 10.61 0.95 -6.80
CA VAL A 54 10.42 -0.21 -7.68
C VAL A 54 8.92 -0.36 -7.89
N LEU A 55 8.47 -0.05 -9.12
CA LEU A 55 7.07 -0.11 -9.51
C LEU A 55 6.83 -1.32 -10.39
N PHE A 56 5.65 -1.91 -10.28
CA PHE A 56 5.13 -2.84 -11.27
C PHE A 56 4.31 -2.11 -12.31
N LYS A 57 4.11 -2.76 -13.46
CA LYS A 57 3.20 -2.26 -14.48
C LYS A 57 1.81 -1.98 -13.89
N ASN A 58 1.29 -0.79 -14.20
CA ASN A 58 0.04 -0.20 -13.73
C ASN A 58 0.02 0.23 -12.25
N ASP A 59 1.13 0.15 -11.51
CA ASP A 59 1.19 0.84 -10.22
C ASP A 59 1.08 2.35 -10.46
N GLU A 60 0.41 3.05 -9.56
CA GLU A 60 0.24 4.50 -9.62
C GLU A 60 1.06 5.15 -8.50
N VAL A 61 1.68 6.27 -8.82
CA VAL A 61 2.39 7.11 -7.84
C VAL A 61 1.74 8.47 -7.85
N GLU A 62 1.25 8.87 -6.70
CA GLU A 62 0.68 10.19 -6.45
C GLU A 62 1.69 11.00 -5.64
N ILE A 63 1.99 12.20 -6.11
CA ILE A 63 2.90 13.13 -5.45
C ILE A 63 2.12 14.40 -5.16
N GLU A 64 1.87 14.66 -3.88
CA GLU A 64 1.28 15.91 -3.42
C GLU A 64 2.38 16.84 -2.88
N ILE A 65 2.34 18.09 -3.31
CA ILE A 65 3.33 19.11 -2.92
C ILE A 65 2.58 20.32 -2.40
N SER A 66 2.90 20.73 -1.17
CA SER A 66 2.35 21.92 -0.53
C SER A 66 3.47 22.83 -0.06
N ALA A 67 3.32 24.13 -0.34
CA ALA A 67 4.23 25.16 0.09
C ALA A 67 3.46 26.43 0.45
N PRO A 68 3.82 27.14 1.54
CA PRO A 68 3.11 28.30 2.03
C PRO A 68 3.42 29.59 1.28
N GLN A 69 4.35 29.58 0.32
CA GLN A 69 4.82 30.74 -0.46
C GLN A 69 5.02 30.36 -1.92
N GLU A 70 5.00 31.34 -2.84
CA GLU A 70 5.28 31.16 -4.26
C GLU A 70 6.61 30.44 -4.54
N HIS A 71 6.53 29.17 -4.95
CA HIS A 71 7.66 28.34 -5.37
C HIS A 71 7.40 27.74 -6.74
N SER A 72 8.44 27.74 -7.59
CA SER A 72 8.40 26.96 -8.82
C SER A 72 8.87 25.55 -8.48
N VAL A 73 8.07 24.56 -8.88
CA VAL A 73 8.29 23.15 -8.62
C VAL A 73 8.40 22.43 -9.93
N PHE A 74 9.51 21.70 -10.08
CA PHE A 74 9.73 20.79 -11.19
C PHE A 74 9.68 19.36 -10.66
N VAL A 75 8.84 18.52 -11.27
CA VAL A 75 8.75 17.09 -10.97
C VAL A 75 9.13 16.33 -12.23
N GLY A 76 10.20 15.53 -12.13
CA GLY A 76 10.63 14.66 -13.21
C GLY A 76 10.82 13.22 -12.75
N ILE A 77 10.71 12.32 -13.71
CA ILE A 77 10.83 10.89 -13.49
C ILE A 77 11.77 10.30 -14.50
N TYR A 78 12.74 9.53 -14.03
CA TYR A 78 13.65 8.78 -14.85
C TYR A 78 13.37 7.28 -14.76
N SER A 79 13.16 6.64 -15.90
CA SER A 79 12.92 5.21 -16.02
C SER A 79 13.49 4.69 -17.34
N GLU A 80 14.17 3.54 -17.30
CA GLU A 80 14.68 2.84 -18.50
C GLU A 80 15.55 3.70 -19.47
N GLY A 81 16.19 4.77 -18.98
CA GLY A 81 16.98 5.67 -19.83
C GLY A 81 16.22 6.87 -20.39
N GLU A 82 14.93 6.99 -20.09
CA GLU A 82 14.08 8.11 -20.49
C GLU A 82 13.73 8.98 -19.29
N THR A 83 13.78 10.31 -19.48
CA THR A 83 13.28 11.29 -18.51
C THR A 83 11.93 11.80 -18.99
N LEU A 84 10.91 11.68 -18.14
CA LEU A 84 9.59 12.25 -18.33
C LEU A 84 9.40 13.40 -17.32
N GLU A 85 9.10 14.59 -17.83
CA GLU A 85 8.61 15.70 -17.02
C GLU A 85 7.11 15.53 -16.79
N LEU A 86 6.66 15.72 -15.55
CA LEU A 86 5.25 15.63 -15.20
C LEU A 86 4.65 17.03 -15.08
N ASP A 87 3.48 17.20 -15.70
CA ASP A 87 2.62 18.34 -15.44
C ASP A 87 1.70 18.03 -14.24
N PRO A 88 1.34 19.02 -13.41
CA PRO A 88 0.37 18.82 -12.34
C PRO A 88 -1.02 18.51 -12.91
N ASP A 89 -1.80 17.71 -12.19
CA ASP A 89 -3.16 17.29 -12.61
C ASP A 89 -4.16 18.45 -12.63
N VAL A 90 -3.82 19.56 -11.97
CA VAL A 90 -4.57 20.82 -11.96
C VAL A 90 -3.99 21.75 -13.04
N GLU A 91 -4.82 22.58 -13.70
CA GLU A 91 -4.39 23.63 -14.65
C GLU A 91 -3.57 24.76 -13.98
N SER A 92 -2.47 24.40 -13.34
CA SER A 92 -1.53 25.25 -12.65
C SER A 92 -0.15 25.04 -13.27
N SER A 93 0.68 26.07 -13.28
CA SER A 93 1.93 26.08 -14.06
C SER A 93 3.14 25.60 -13.25
N GLY A 94 2.99 24.56 -12.42
CA GLY A 94 4.07 24.11 -11.52
C GLY A 94 4.46 25.15 -10.47
N PHE A 95 3.54 26.06 -10.14
CA PHE A 95 3.72 27.05 -9.07
C PHE A 95 2.84 26.67 -7.88
N VAL A 96 3.45 26.59 -6.70
CA VAL A 96 2.75 26.39 -5.43
C VAL A 96 2.73 27.73 -4.70
N ASP A 97 1.56 28.24 -4.31
CA ASP A 97 1.43 29.48 -3.51
C ASP A 97 0.29 29.34 -2.49
N GLY A 98 0.56 28.64 -1.39
CA GLY A 98 -0.46 28.25 -0.42
C GLY A 98 -1.49 27.24 -0.96
N SER A 99 -1.27 26.74 -2.17
CA SER A 99 -2.04 25.68 -2.83
C SER A 99 -1.37 24.32 -2.66
N VAL A 100 -2.08 23.25 -3.07
CA VAL A 100 -1.54 21.90 -3.20
C VAL A 100 -1.47 21.58 -4.69
N LEU A 101 -0.31 21.11 -5.15
CA LEU A 101 -0.14 20.53 -6.47
C LEU A 101 -0.12 19.01 -6.35
N VAL A 102 -0.84 18.35 -7.25
CA VAL A 102 -0.89 16.88 -7.32
C VAL A 102 -0.34 16.47 -8.66
N TYR A 103 0.55 15.48 -8.66
CA TYR A 103 1.13 14.87 -9.85
C TYR A 103 0.88 13.36 -9.80
N THR A 104 0.28 12.83 -10.85
CA THR A 104 0.00 11.39 -10.95
C THR A 104 0.84 10.74 -12.05
N LEU A 105 1.52 9.64 -11.71
CA LEU A 105 2.19 8.75 -12.66
C LEU A 105 1.53 7.38 -12.64
N SER A 106 1.21 6.84 -13.83
CA SER A 106 0.89 5.42 -14.00
C SER A 106 2.07 4.68 -14.67
N ALA A 107 2.63 3.69 -13.98
CA ALA A 107 3.81 2.95 -14.42
C ALA A 107 3.50 2.09 -15.67
N LYS A 108 4.21 2.34 -16.77
CA LYS A 108 4.01 1.63 -18.05
C LYS A 108 4.68 0.26 -18.11
N SER A 109 5.79 0.10 -17.39
CA SER A 109 6.56 -1.14 -17.28
C SER A 109 6.89 -1.42 -15.81
N SER A 110 7.29 -2.66 -15.53
CA SER A 110 7.81 -3.00 -14.21
C SER A 110 9.31 -2.68 -14.17
N GLY A 111 9.76 -1.93 -13.18
CA GLY A 111 11.14 -1.48 -13.13
C GLY A 111 11.42 -0.49 -12.00
N GLU A 112 12.63 0.05 -12.01
CA GLU A 112 13.04 1.12 -11.12
C GLU A 112 12.67 2.48 -11.73
N TYR A 113 11.98 3.30 -10.95
CA TYR A 113 11.58 4.66 -11.28
C TYR A 113 12.26 5.61 -10.29
N LEU A 114 13.07 6.52 -10.81
CA LEU A 114 13.71 7.57 -10.01
C LEU A 114 12.91 8.86 -10.17
N VAL A 115 12.23 9.27 -9.11
CA VAL A 115 11.56 10.55 -9.01
C VAL A 115 12.57 11.58 -8.52
N PHE A 116 12.63 12.72 -9.19
CA PHE A 116 13.38 13.87 -8.73
C PHE A 116 12.47 15.10 -8.69
N ILE A 117 12.48 15.78 -7.55
CA ILE A 117 11.68 16.97 -7.30
C ILE A 117 12.64 18.10 -6.99
N GLN A 118 12.54 19.18 -7.76
CA GLN A 118 13.36 20.36 -7.59
C GLN A 118 12.48 21.55 -7.22
N PHE A 119 12.85 22.20 -6.12
CA PHE A 119 12.24 23.44 -5.66
C PHE A 119 13.13 24.62 -6.01
N ASP A 120 12.55 25.64 -6.64
CA ASP A 120 13.21 26.92 -6.88
C ASP A 120 12.50 28.03 -6.08
N GLY A 121 13.27 28.72 -5.24
CA GLY A 121 12.83 29.86 -4.45
C GLY A 121 12.59 31.08 -5.33
N ASN A 122 11.49 31.80 -5.10
CA ASN A 122 11.07 32.92 -5.94
C ASN A 122 12.19 33.94 -6.27
N ASN A 123 12.55 34.03 -7.56
CA ASN A 123 13.21 35.18 -8.20
C ASN A 123 14.38 35.83 -7.43
N GLY A 124 15.29 35.04 -6.84
CA GLY A 124 16.51 35.56 -6.21
C GLY A 124 16.31 36.31 -4.89
N ASN A 125 15.11 36.29 -4.30
CA ASN A 125 14.92 36.69 -2.91
C ASN A 125 15.08 35.44 -2.04
N LYS A 126 16.17 35.40 -1.27
CA LYS A 126 16.49 34.36 -0.27
C LYS A 126 15.53 34.40 0.91
N SER A 127 14.26 34.07 0.70
CA SER A 127 13.37 33.71 1.79
C SER A 127 13.41 32.21 1.98
N ASN A 128 13.64 31.80 3.23
CA ASN A 128 13.64 30.41 3.68
C ASN A 128 12.40 29.69 3.13
N SER A 129 12.62 28.69 2.28
CA SER A 129 11.57 27.85 1.73
C SER A 129 11.22 26.77 2.76
N SER A 130 9.95 26.48 2.95
CA SER A 130 9.49 25.34 3.74
C SER A 130 8.30 24.73 3.04
N GLY A 131 8.14 23.42 3.13
CA GLY A 131 7.03 22.75 2.48
C GLY A 131 7.01 21.26 2.79
N GLU A 132 5.92 20.64 2.36
CA GLU A 132 5.66 19.22 2.56
C GLU A 132 5.46 18.55 1.21
N ILE A 133 6.06 17.36 1.08
CA ILE A 133 5.89 16.45 -0.05
C ILE A 133 5.31 15.16 0.53
N LEU A 134 4.18 14.74 -0.01
CA LEU A 134 3.59 13.44 0.25
C LEU A 134 3.73 12.61 -1.01
N ILE A 135 4.36 11.45 -0.89
CA ILE A 135 4.43 10.48 -1.98
C ILE A 135 3.68 9.25 -1.56
N ASP A 136 2.64 8.91 -2.31
CA ASP A 136 1.88 7.67 -2.16
C ASP A 136 2.09 6.77 -3.38
N VAL A 137 2.22 5.47 -3.13
CA VAL A 137 2.42 4.46 -4.17
C VAL A 137 1.29 3.45 -4.09
N GLU A 138 0.32 3.59 -4.99
CA GLU A 138 -0.78 2.66 -5.13
C GLU A 138 -0.35 1.45 -5.97
N ARG A 139 -0.29 0.27 -5.34
CA ARG A 139 0.06 -0.97 -6.03
C ARG A 139 -1.16 -1.60 -6.67
N SER A 140 -1.08 -1.87 -7.98
CA SER A 140 -2.17 -2.47 -8.76
C SER A 140 -2.17 -4.00 -8.74
N LEU A 141 -1.28 -4.63 -7.96
CA LEU A 141 -1.06 -6.08 -8.02
C LEU A 141 -2.32 -6.89 -7.66
N LEU A 142 -2.88 -7.52 -8.69
CA LEU A 142 -3.87 -8.60 -8.59
C LEU A 142 -3.36 -9.82 -7.78
N ILE A 143 -2.05 -9.91 -7.49
CA ILE A 143 -1.48 -10.97 -6.65
C ILE A 143 -1.95 -10.85 -5.20
N ASP A 144 -2.12 -9.64 -4.67
CA ASP A 144 -2.65 -9.49 -3.31
C ASP A 144 -4.07 -10.05 -3.20
N PHE A 145 -4.79 -10.08 -4.32
CA PHE A 145 -6.11 -10.69 -4.40
C PHE A 145 -6.12 -12.22 -4.43
N ILE A 146 -5.00 -12.91 -4.72
CA ILE A 146 -4.97 -14.39 -4.78
C ILE A 146 -5.12 -15.03 -3.41
N VAL A 147 -4.78 -14.30 -2.36
CA VAL A 147 -4.87 -14.74 -0.96
C VAL A 147 -6.34 -14.94 -0.56
N TYR A 148 -7.25 -14.10 -1.07
CA TYR A 148 -8.67 -14.17 -0.78
C TYR A 148 -9.36 -15.46 -1.27
N PRO A 149 -9.26 -15.89 -2.55
CA PRO A 149 -9.87 -17.15 -2.98
C PRO A 149 -9.25 -18.36 -2.27
N ILE A 150 -7.94 -18.35 -1.97
CA ILE A 150 -7.30 -19.44 -1.21
C ILE A 150 -7.86 -19.53 0.21
N GLY A 151 -7.98 -18.39 0.89
CA GLY A 151 -8.57 -18.31 2.23
C GLY A 151 -10.05 -18.71 2.24
N ALA A 152 -10.83 -18.23 1.25
CA ALA A 152 -12.25 -18.53 1.11
C ALA A 152 -12.52 -20.01 0.84
N ILE A 153 -11.75 -20.64 -0.05
CA ILE A 153 -11.86 -22.09 -0.33
C ILE A 153 -11.51 -22.89 0.93
N SER A 154 -10.42 -22.53 1.61
CA SER A 154 -10.01 -23.19 2.86
C SER A 154 -11.09 -23.10 3.94
N LEU A 155 -11.66 -21.90 4.13
CA LEU A 155 -12.75 -21.66 5.06
C LEU A 155 -14.01 -22.45 4.70
N ALA A 156 -14.41 -22.43 3.42
CA ALA A 156 -15.58 -23.15 2.93
C ALA A 156 -15.44 -24.66 3.15
N PHE A 157 -14.27 -25.23 2.88
CA PHE A 157 -13.97 -26.62 3.15
C PHE A 157 -14.07 -26.96 4.66
N GLY A 158 -13.48 -26.12 5.51
CA GLY A 158 -13.56 -26.29 6.96
C GLY A 158 -15.00 -26.25 7.49
N ILE A 159 -15.81 -25.29 7.03
CA ILE A 159 -17.24 -25.20 7.40
C ILE A 159 -18.03 -26.40 6.90
N HIS A 160 -17.79 -26.85 5.65
CA HIS A 160 -18.46 -28.01 5.08
C HIS A 160 -18.17 -29.27 5.91
N LYS A 161 -16.89 -29.52 6.20
CA LYS A 161 -16.47 -30.67 6.97
C LYS A 161 -16.97 -30.65 8.42
N ARG A 162 -17.03 -29.47 9.04
CA ARG A 162 -17.61 -29.30 10.38
C ARG A 162 -19.09 -29.69 10.43
N LYS A 163 -19.85 -29.42 9.37
CA LYS A 163 -21.25 -29.83 9.27
C LYS A 163 -21.38 -31.36 9.20
N GLU A 164 -20.54 -32.02 8.41
CA GLU A 164 -20.51 -33.49 8.33
C GLU A 164 -20.16 -34.11 9.69
N GLU A 165 -19.13 -33.59 10.35
CA GLU A 165 -18.70 -34.06 11.68
C GLU A 165 -19.78 -33.84 12.75
N LYS A 166 -20.52 -32.73 12.72
CA LYS A 166 -21.67 -32.51 13.62
C LYS A 166 -22.87 -33.40 13.30
N SER A 167 -23.08 -33.77 12.04
CA SER A 167 -24.19 -34.65 11.65
C SER A 167 -23.97 -36.12 12.00
N THR A 168 -22.70 -36.49 12.24
CA THR A 168 -22.27 -37.85 12.56
C THR A 168 -22.02 -38.07 14.05
N GLU A 169 -22.04 -37.02 14.87
CA GLU A 169 -22.12 -37.14 16.33
C GLU A 169 -23.44 -37.82 16.71
N THR A 170 -23.35 -39.05 17.22
CA THR A 170 -24.49 -39.75 17.82
C THR A 170 -25.02 -38.90 18.97
N ILE A 171 -26.31 -38.58 18.92
CA ILE A 171 -27.07 -38.07 20.06
C ILE A 171 -26.95 -39.13 21.15
N ASP A 172 -26.06 -38.93 22.10
CA ASP A 172 -25.97 -39.77 23.29
C ASP A 172 -27.25 -39.47 24.07
N ALA A 173 -28.26 -40.31 23.84
CA ALA A 173 -29.49 -40.25 24.60
C ALA A 173 -29.14 -40.71 26.01
N GLU A 174 -28.98 -39.75 26.93
CA GLU A 174 -29.07 -40.02 28.36
C GLU A 174 -30.44 -40.65 28.61
N ILE A 175 -30.45 -41.96 28.90
CA ILE A 175 -31.61 -42.68 29.41
C ILE A 175 -31.62 -42.42 30.92
N ASP A 176 -32.59 -41.63 31.37
CA ASP A 176 -33.03 -41.58 32.78
C ASP A 176 -34.02 -42.73 33.05
#